data_AF-A0A2N6CIJ0-F1
#
_entry.id   AF-A0A2N6CIJ0-F1
#
_cell.length_a   1.000
_cell.length_b   1.000
_cell.length_c   1.000
_cell.angle_alpha   90.00
_cell.angle_beta   90.00
_cell.angle_gamma   90.00
#
_symmetry.space_group_name_H-M   'P 1'
#
loop_
_entity.id
_entity.type
_entity.pdbx_description
1 polymer ?
#
loop_
_entity_poly.entity_id
_entity_poly.type
_entity_poly.pdbx_seq_one_letter_code
_entity_poly.pdbx_strand_id
1 'polypeptide(L)'
;MAASRDRVGGGGLSGSFSRHGIDIAEDHIATEAEDQWNRRVLDLIITGDTEALQALWPEYAKQARVDMGFKHVFLLLGALGNSYSAANLLAYGPLDGTGAAVIH
;
A
#
# COMPACT_ATOMS: atom_id res chain seq x y z
N MET A 1 29.36 -8.06 10.74
CA MET A 1 28.50 -8.88 9.86
C MET A 1 27.05 -8.62 10.29
N ALA A 2 26.41 -7.62 9.68
CA ALA A 2 25.03 -7.26 10.05
C ALA A 2 24.09 -8.27 9.38
N ALA A 3 23.28 -8.97 10.18
CA ALA A 3 22.25 -9.86 9.66
C ALA A 3 21.28 -9.02 8.80
N SER A 4 21.12 -9.39 7.52
CA SER A 4 20.00 -8.92 6.71
C SER A 4 18.74 -9.47 7.36
N ARG A 5 18.09 -8.65 8.18
CA ARG A 5 16.76 -8.98 8.71
C ARG A 5 15.79 -8.74 7.57
N ASP A 6 15.29 -9.82 6.98
CA ASP A 6 14.15 -9.77 6.06
C ASP A 6 12.95 -9.20 6.83
N ARG A 7 12.53 -7.99 6.47
CA ARG A 7 11.41 -7.29 7.11
C ARG A 7 10.23 -7.36 6.14
N VAL A 8 9.22 -8.15 6.49
CA VAL A 8 8.00 -8.24 5.70
C VAL A 8 6.97 -7.27 6.26
N GLY A 9 6.40 -6.44 5.40
CA GLY A 9 5.27 -5.55 5.68
C GLY A 9 4.06 -5.94 4.85
N GLY A 10 2.88 -5.97 5.47
CA GLY A 10 1.60 -6.15 4.79
C GLY A 10 0.57 -5.16 5.32
N GLY A 11 -0.26 -4.60 4.44
CA GLY A 11 -1.24 -3.58 4.80
C GLY A 11 -2.29 -3.35 3.71
N GLY A 12 -3.44 -2.80 4.13
CA GLY A 12 -4.50 -2.36 3.23
C GLY A 12 -4.16 -1.04 2.53
N LEU A 13 -4.53 -0.94 1.27
CA LEU A 13 -4.35 0.21 0.39
C LEU A 13 -5.69 0.96 0.26
N SER A 14 -6.25 1.10 -0.94
CA SER A 14 -7.59 1.67 -1.13
C SER A 14 -8.64 0.96 -0.28
N GLY A 15 -9.55 1.70 0.35
CA GLY A 15 -10.46 1.18 1.40
C GLY A 15 -11.93 1.07 1.00
N SER A 16 -12.27 1.11 -0.28
CA SER A 16 -13.65 0.95 -0.74
C SER A 16 -14.05 -0.53 -0.80
N PHE A 17 -14.72 -1.00 0.25
CA PHE A 17 -15.31 -2.34 0.26
C PHE A 17 -16.51 -2.45 -0.70
N SER A 18 -16.73 -3.65 -1.23
CA SER A 18 -17.99 -3.97 -1.88
C SER A 18 -19.16 -3.78 -0.92
N ARG A 19 -20.30 -3.31 -1.43
CA ARG A 19 -21.52 -3.07 -0.64
C ARG A 19 -22.50 -4.23 -0.71
N HIS A 20 -22.18 -5.25 -1.50
CA HIS A 20 -23.01 -6.42 -1.76
C HIS A 20 -22.13 -7.68 -1.73
N GLY A 21 -22.71 -8.84 -1.44
CA GLY A 21 -21.97 -10.10 -1.52
C GLY A 21 -21.41 -10.30 -2.93
N ILE A 22 -20.12 -10.62 -3.03
CA ILE A 22 -19.42 -10.85 -4.29
C ILE A 22 -19.05 -12.33 -4.44
N ASP A 23 -18.89 -12.78 -5.69
CA ASP A 23 -18.07 -13.95 -5.97
C ASP A 23 -16.61 -13.56 -5.83
N ILE A 24 -15.89 -14.19 -4.91
CA ILE A 24 -14.48 -13.89 -4.63
C ILE A 24 -13.61 -14.18 -5.86
N ALA A 25 -14.03 -15.10 -6.75
CA ALA A 25 -13.30 -15.38 -7.98
C ALA A 25 -13.30 -14.21 -8.98
N GLU A 26 -14.28 -13.31 -8.86
CA GLU A 26 -14.48 -12.14 -9.74
C GLU A 26 -14.18 -10.81 -9.02
N ASP A 27 -13.54 -10.88 -7.84
CA ASP A 27 -13.16 -9.71 -7.05
C ASP A 27 -12.17 -8.82 -7.80
N HIS A 28 -12.32 -7.52 -7.61
CA HIS A 28 -11.53 -6.49 -8.28
C HIS A 28 -11.53 -5.22 -7.42
N ILE A 29 -10.54 -4.36 -7.63
CA ILE A 29 -10.50 -3.06 -6.95
C ILE A 29 -11.76 -2.28 -7.33
N ALA A 30 -12.43 -1.71 -6.32
CA ALA A 30 -13.77 -1.13 -6.46
C ALA A 30 -13.85 -0.04 -7.55
N THR A 31 -12.77 0.69 -7.80
CA THR A 31 -12.67 1.61 -8.93
C THR A 31 -11.27 1.60 -9.57
N GLU A 32 -11.23 1.83 -10.88
CA GLU A 32 -10.00 2.03 -11.65
C GLU A 32 -9.15 3.18 -11.09
N ALA A 33 -9.79 4.26 -10.63
CA ALA A 33 -9.09 5.40 -10.02
C ALA A 33 -8.37 5.00 -8.72
N GLU A 34 -8.98 4.15 -7.89
CA GLU A 34 -8.34 3.62 -6.68
C GLU A 34 -7.19 2.66 -7.02
N ASP A 35 -7.31 1.83 -8.06
CA ASP A 35 -6.21 0.96 -8.52
C ASP A 35 -5.00 1.79 -9.00
N GLN A 36 -5.25 2.86 -9.75
CA GLN A 36 -4.19 3.78 -10.19
C GLN A 36 -3.48 4.45 -9.02
N TRP A 37 -4.24 4.85 -7.99
CA TRP A 37 -3.69 5.40 -6.75
C TRP A 37 -2.81 4.38 -6.02
N ASN A 38 -3.30 3.14 -5.88
CA ASN A 38 -2.57 2.05 -5.26
C ASN A 38 -1.23 1.81 -5.97
N ARG A 39 -1.25 1.66 -7.30
CA ARG A 39 -0.05 1.43 -8.12
C ARG A 39 0.96 2.56 -7.99
N ARG A 40 0.50 3.82 -8.08
CA ARG A 40 1.38 4.98 -7.93
C ARG A 40 2.09 5.01 -6.58
N VAL A 41 1.41 4.66 -5.51
CA VAL A 41 2.00 4.60 -4.16
C VAL A 41 2.93 3.41 -4.00
N LEU A 42 2.57 2.25 -4.55
CA LEU A 42 3.43 1.07 -4.58
C LEU A 42 4.73 1.34 -5.31
N ASP A 43 4.70 2.06 -6.44
CA ASP A 43 5.92 2.43 -7.17
C ASP A 43 6.89 3.25 -6.30
N LEU A 44 6.37 4.22 -5.54
CA LEU A 44 7.19 5.02 -4.60
C LEU A 44 7.77 4.17 -3.46
N ILE A 45 7.01 3.19 -2.98
CA ILE A 45 7.49 2.26 -1.96
C ILE A 45 8.59 1.35 -2.53
N ILE A 46 8.40 0.81 -3.73
CA ILE A 46 9.36 -0.07 -4.39
C ILE A 46 10.69 0.67 -4.64
N THR A 47 10.64 1.92 -5.09
CA THR A 47 11.84 2.73 -5.36
C THR A 47 12.48 3.32 -4.12
N GLY A 48 11.83 3.22 -2.94
CA GLY A 48 12.33 3.83 -1.71
C GLY A 48 12.26 5.37 -1.70
N ASP A 49 11.44 5.97 -2.56
CA ASP A 49 11.26 7.42 -2.61
C ASP A 49 10.36 7.92 -1.46
N THR A 50 10.93 7.93 -0.25
CA THR A 50 10.20 8.25 0.99
C THR A 50 9.79 9.73 1.06
N GLU A 51 10.46 10.61 0.32
CA GLU A 51 10.12 12.03 0.24
C GLU A 51 8.88 12.23 -0.63
N ALA A 52 8.86 11.67 -1.85
CA ALA A 52 7.68 11.74 -2.71
C ALA A 52 6.48 11.02 -2.07
N LEU A 53 6.71 9.90 -1.36
CA LEU A 53 5.67 9.20 -0.61
C LEU A 53 5.06 10.10 0.48
N GLN A 54 5.89 10.81 1.24
CA GLN A 54 5.44 11.78 2.25
C GLN A 54 4.71 12.99 1.65
N ALA A 55 5.08 13.43 0.46
CA ALA A 55 4.37 14.51 -0.23
C ALA A 55 2.99 14.06 -0.73
N LEU A 56 2.88 12.83 -1.24
CA LEU A 56 1.68 12.31 -1.90
C LEU A 56 0.63 11.78 -0.91
N TRP A 57 1.04 11.29 0.26
CA TRP A 57 0.15 10.52 1.15
C TRP A 57 -1.15 11.24 1.56
N PRO A 58 -1.21 12.56 1.84
CA PRO A 58 -2.46 13.18 2.29
C PRO A 58 -3.53 13.16 1.20
N GLU A 59 -3.11 13.31 -0.06
CA GLU A 59 -4.00 13.22 -1.21
C GLU A 59 -4.45 11.78 -1.44
N TYR A 60 -3.51 10.83 -1.43
CA TYR A 60 -3.82 9.41 -1.56
C TYR A 60 -4.82 8.93 -0.50
N ALA A 61 -4.58 9.24 0.78
CA ALA A 61 -5.44 8.85 1.89
C ALA A 61 -6.89 9.36 1.71
N LYS A 62 -7.04 10.56 1.14
CA LYS A 62 -8.35 11.17 0.87
C LYS A 62 -9.01 10.58 -0.37
N GLN A 63 -8.28 10.48 -1.49
CA GLN A 63 -8.84 10.11 -2.80
C GLN A 63 -9.17 8.61 -2.86
N ALA A 64 -8.32 7.76 -2.28
CA ALA A 64 -8.48 6.30 -2.30
C ALA A 64 -9.07 5.73 -0.99
N ARG A 65 -9.46 6.59 -0.04
CA ARG A 65 -10.07 6.20 1.25
C ARG A 65 -9.25 5.15 2.01
N VAL A 66 -7.95 5.38 2.05
CA VAL A 66 -6.95 4.38 2.46
C VAL A 66 -7.18 3.92 3.90
N ASP A 67 -6.94 2.63 4.15
CA ASP A 67 -7.10 2.04 5.47
C ASP A 67 -6.37 2.83 6.57
N MET A 68 -7.13 3.29 7.57
CA MET A 68 -6.68 4.10 8.70
C MET A 68 -5.83 5.33 8.33
N GLY A 69 -5.96 5.85 7.11
CA GLY A 69 -5.12 6.94 6.59
C GLY A 69 -3.65 6.55 6.44
N PHE A 70 -3.37 5.29 6.13
CA PHE A 70 -2.04 4.78 5.79
C PHE A 70 -0.99 4.75 6.93
N LYS A 71 -1.45 4.84 8.17
CA LYS A 71 -0.59 4.90 9.37
C LYS A 71 0.34 3.70 9.53
N HIS A 72 -0.08 2.52 9.06
CA HIS A 72 0.71 1.29 9.17
C HIS A 72 2.03 1.40 8.38
N VAL A 73 2.03 2.03 7.20
CA VAL A 73 3.25 2.28 6.42
C VAL A 73 4.14 3.31 7.11
N PHE A 74 3.58 4.39 7.65
CA PHE A 74 4.37 5.40 8.35
C PHE A 74 4.99 4.90 9.67
N LEU A 75 4.33 3.96 10.36
CA LEU A 75 4.92 3.29 11.53
C LEU A 75 6.16 2.50 11.13
N LEU A 76 6.09 1.72 10.05
CA LEU A 76 7.24 0.98 9.52
C LEU A 76 8.35 1.92 9.06
N LEU A 77 7.99 2.99 8.34
CA LEU A 77 8.94 4.01 7.88
C LEU A 77 9.69 4.66 9.06
N GLY A 78 8.99 5.01 10.13
CA GLY A 78 9.59 5.53 11.35
C GLY A 78 10.57 4.55 12.00
N ALA A 79 10.23 3.25 12.02
CA ALA A 79 11.11 2.19 12.52
C ALA A 79 12.37 1.97 11.65
N LEU A 80 12.32 2.37 10.37
CA LEU A 80 13.44 2.34 9.43
C LEU A 80 14.29 3.63 9.46
N GLY A 81 13.94 4.62 10.28
CA GLY A 81 14.65 5.91 10.30
C GLY A 81 14.29 6.81 9.11
N ASN A 82 13.05 6.69 8.62
CA ASN A 82 12.48 7.46 7.50
C ASN A 82 13.17 7.29 6.14
N SER A 83 14.05 6.28 6.00
CA SER A 83 14.72 5.98 4.73
C SER A 83 14.98 4.49 4.58
N TYR A 84 14.98 4.04 3.32
CA TYR A 84 15.40 2.72 2.86
C TYR A 84 15.68 2.83 1.35
N SER A 85 16.46 1.91 0.79
CA SER A 85 16.93 2.05 -0.59
C SER A 85 15.93 1.59 -1.65
N ALA A 86 15.19 0.54 -1.36
CA ALA A 86 14.20 -0.09 -2.24
C ALA A 86 13.42 -1.13 -1.44
N ALA A 87 12.30 -1.58 -2.00
CA ALA A 87 11.51 -2.68 -1.48
C ALA A 87 11.01 -3.58 -2.63
N ASN A 88 10.73 -4.85 -2.35
CA ASN A 88 10.22 -5.82 -3.31
C ASN A 88 8.73 -6.02 -3.11
N LEU A 89 7.92 -5.75 -4.14
CA LEU A 89 6.50 -6.10 -4.15
C LEU A 89 6.36 -7.61 -4.40
N LEU A 90 5.91 -8.34 -3.39
CA LEU A 90 5.70 -9.79 -3.48
C LEU A 90 4.33 -10.13 -4.08
N ALA A 91 3.30 -9.36 -3.72
CA ALA A 91 1.95 -9.51 -4.24
C ALA A 91 1.15 -8.20 -4.09
N TYR A 92 0.25 -7.95 -5.04
CA TYR A 92 -0.77 -6.91 -4.99
C TYR A 92 -2.06 -7.47 -5.59
N GLY A 93 -3.20 -7.22 -4.94
CA GLY A 93 -4.49 -7.68 -5.43
C GLY A 93 -5.67 -7.14 -4.63
N PRO A 94 -6.89 -7.46 -5.08
CA PRO A 94 -8.11 -7.04 -4.41
C PRO A 94 -8.38 -7.86 -3.14
N LEU A 95 -9.08 -7.24 -2.20
CA LEU A 95 -9.66 -7.86 -1.02
C LEU A 95 -11.05 -7.25 -0.77
N ASP A 96 -12.08 -7.86 -1.35
CA ASP A 96 -13.48 -7.42 -1.29
C ASP A 96 -13.67 -5.97 -1.74
N GLY A 97 -13.14 -5.63 -2.92
CA GLY A 97 -13.12 -4.26 -3.44
C GLY A 97 -11.94 -3.38 -2.99
N THR A 98 -11.33 -3.68 -1.84
CA THR A 98 -10.16 -2.94 -1.33
C THR A 98 -8.88 -3.39 -2.01
N GLY A 99 -7.80 -2.59 -1.91
CA GLY A 99 -6.47 -3.02 -2.34
C GLY A 99 -5.65 -3.57 -1.17
N ALA A 100 -4.83 -4.59 -1.41
CA ALA A 100 -3.87 -5.10 -0.43
C ALA A 100 -2.54 -5.49 -1.09
N ALA A 101 -1.43 -5.27 -0.38
CA ALA A 101 -0.10 -5.62 -0.87
C ALA A 101 0.80 -6.24 0.21
N VAL A 102 1.75 -7.06 -0.25
CA VAL A 102 2.81 -7.67 0.56
C VAL A 102 4.18 -7.24 0.02
N ILE A 103 5.02 -6.69 0.90
CA ILE A 103 6.28 -6.03 0.53
C ILE A 103 7.42 -6.52 1.44
N HIS A 104 8.64 -6.63 0.89
CA HIS A 104 9.90 -7.04 1.58
C HIS A 104 11.02 -6.02 1.40
#